data_AF-C0NS54-F1
#
_entry.id   AF-C0NS54-F1
#
_cell.length_a   1.000
_cell.length_b   1.000
_cell.length_c   1.000
_cell.angle_alpha   90.00
_cell.angle_beta   90.00
_cell.angle_gamma   90.00
#
_symmetry.space_group_name_H-M   'P 1'
#
loop_
_entity.id
_entity.type
_entity.pdbx_description
1 polymer ?
#
loop_
_entity_poly.entity_id
_entity_poly.type
_entity_poly.pdbx_seq_one_letter_code
_entity_poly.pdbx_strand_id
1 'polypeptide(L)'
;MYPVRPTKGHSKSNSQTTSSEVPAKSLHLYTRLCPGRKALLSPSDTEPARYFVTNKFPHKHAHQWVPVFYRGDNPKYTTETTAIGRAKRTAMWTSFKVWLGDGVSEVLQNEERRKKAKSYERKEKVRKFFCRGSKQPKEPLEDEQPVSGKVILVHMHRSGLSRKVEFEVGGTRYRWSGTRKFATGFMQGVKCWSHCLKLIRTSDHALIATFEKRRSARYHRSIKTGQPPNKKKSFIGVLCIYEEAYAMQIADDHGAGGSSVAAFTARVDALASNPRSRAKDEKDLNPDGLHVGNFTEDMIALSCWIVEEAEHRLRYKIFDLLEEIGENAEG
;
A
#
# COMPACT_ATOMS: atom_id res chain seq x y z
N MET A 1 55.85 -21.83 -10.61
CA MET A 1 54.83 -20.76 -10.64
C MET A 1 54.11 -20.83 -11.98
N TYR A 2 52.91 -21.41 -12.05
CA TYR A 2 52.13 -21.41 -13.28
C TYR A 2 51.26 -20.14 -13.32
N PRO A 3 51.40 -19.28 -14.34
CA PRO A 3 50.61 -18.07 -14.45
C PRO A 3 49.17 -18.42 -14.87
N VAL A 4 48.23 -18.26 -13.93
CA VAL A 4 46.80 -18.34 -14.21
C VAL A 4 46.43 -17.11 -15.05
N ARG A 5 46.29 -17.29 -16.37
CA ARG A 5 45.73 -16.27 -17.25
C ARG A 5 44.22 -16.17 -17.00
N PRO A 6 43.68 -14.95 -16.81
CA PRO A 6 42.25 -14.77 -16.65
C PRO A 6 41.53 -15.04 -17.97
N THR A 7 40.61 -16.01 -17.94
CA THR A 7 39.62 -16.26 -18.99
C THR A 7 38.84 -14.98 -19.28
N LYS A 8 38.99 -14.47 -20.51
CA LYS A 8 38.22 -13.37 -21.07
C LYS A 8 36.73 -13.64 -20.83
N GLY A 9 36.09 -12.75 -20.08
CA GLY A 9 34.65 -12.75 -19.87
C GLY A 9 33.93 -12.64 -21.21
N HIS A 10 33.29 -13.73 -21.61
CA HIS A 10 32.24 -13.70 -22.62
C HIS A 10 30.96 -13.09 -22.03
N SER A 11 30.19 -12.52 -22.95
CA SER A 11 28.81 -12.05 -22.81
C SER A 11 28.57 -10.69 -22.14
N LYS A 12 28.90 -9.62 -22.88
CA LYS A 12 27.94 -8.51 -23.04
C LYS A 12 26.74 -9.06 -23.82
N SER A 13 25.71 -9.53 -23.13
CA SER A 13 24.44 -9.96 -23.72
C SER A 13 23.32 -9.10 -23.16
N ASN A 14 22.85 -8.21 -24.04
CA ASN A 14 21.52 -7.59 -24.13
C ASN A 14 20.96 -6.86 -22.90
N SER A 15 21.39 -5.60 -22.75
CA SER A 15 20.50 -4.53 -22.31
C SER A 15 19.57 -4.12 -23.46
N GLN A 16 18.62 -4.98 -23.83
CA GLN A 16 17.51 -4.60 -24.68
C GLN A 16 16.35 -4.22 -23.74
N THR A 17 16.40 -3.01 -23.18
CA THR A 17 15.20 -2.39 -22.62
C THR A 17 14.83 -1.28 -23.59
N THR A 18 13.93 -1.63 -24.49
CA THR A 18 13.33 -0.78 -25.52
C THR A 18 12.65 0.44 -24.87
N SER A 19 13.10 1.64 -25.26
CA SER A 19 12.33 2.88 -25.42
C SER A 19 11.08 3.09 -24.55
N SER A 20 11.28 3.60 -23.33
CA SER A 20 10.31 4.36 -22.53
C SER A 20 11.08 5.00 -21.36
N GLU A 21 12.03 5.90 -21.66
CA GLU A 21 12.90 6.47 -20.61
C GLU A 21 12.27 7.67 -19.90
N VAL A 22 11.33 8.37 -20.55
CA VAL A 22 10.68 9.54 -19.95
C VAL A 22 9.45 9.07 -19.18
N PRO A 23 9.40 9.23 -17.84
CA PRO A 23 8.21 8.92 -17.09
C PRO A 23 7.12 9.94 -17.40
N ALA A 24 5.90 9.45 -17.64
CA ALA A 24 4.71 10.28 -17.85
C ALA A 24 4.39 11.15 -16.62
N LYS A 25 4.60 10.60 -15.41
CA LYS A 25 4.45 11.32 -14.15
C LYS A 25 5.52 10.91 -13.15
N SER A 26 5.98 11.88 -12.38
CA SER A 26 6.86 11.68 -11.23
C SER A 26 6.20 12.22 -9.96
N LEU A 27 6.29 11.45 -8.87
CA LEU A 27 5.77 11.80 -7.57
C LEU A 27 6.82 11.51 -6.49
N HIS A 28 7.14 12.51 -5.69
CA HIS A 28 8.04 12.41 -4.55
C HIS A 28 7.27 11.84 -3.35
N LEU A 29 7.74 10.72 -2.80
CA LEU A 29 7.21 10.13 -1.58
C LEU A 29 7.89 10.76 -0.36
N TYR A 30 7.09 11.25 0.58
CA TYR A 30 7.55 11.75 1.86
C TYR A 30 6.88 11.06 3.02
N THR A 31 7.59 11.01 4.14
CA THR A 31 7.03 10.69 5.46
C THR A 31 6.82 11.95 6.29
N ARG A 32 5.81 11.90 7.14
CA ARG A 32 5.54 12.88 8.18
C ARG A 32 5.38 12.15 9.51
N LEU A 33 5.85 12.79 10.58
CA LEU A 33 5.91 12.21 11.94
C LEU A 33 6.77 10.93 11.97
N CYS A 34 6.61 10.12 13.02
CA CYS A 34 7.25 8.81 13.10
C CYS A 34 6.94 7.98 11.85
N PRO A 35 7.92 7.23 11.30
CA PRO A 35 7.75 6.42 10.10
C PRO A 35 6.46 5.59 10.14
N GLY A 36 5.70 5.61 9.04
CA GLY A 36 4.47 4.85 8.88
C GLY A 36 3.20 5.52 9.40
N ARG A 37 3.25 6.62 10.17
CA ARG A 37 2.03 7.31 10.65
C ARG A 37 1.36 8.18 9.59
N LYS A 38 2.15 8.98 8.88
CA LYS A 38 1.65 9.84 7.82
C LYS A 38 2.66 9.83 6.68
N ALA A 39 2.16 9.74 5.46
CA ALA A 39 2.96 9.86 4.26
C ALA A 39 2.21 10.68 3.22
N LEU A 40 2.92 11.19 2.23
CA LEU A 40 2.31 11.93 1.13
C LEU A 40 3.13 11.74 -0.14
N LEU A 41 2.45 11.77 -1.28
CA LEU A 41 3.06 11.81 -2.60
C LEU A 41 2.72 13.16 -3.23
N SER A 42 3.75 13.95 -3.55
CA SER A 42 3.59 15.25 -4.22
C SER A 42 4.45 15.32 -5.48
N PRO A 43 4.05 16.04 -6.54
CA PRO A 43 4.85 16.13 -7.76
C PRO A 43 6.21 16.81 -7.52
N SER A 44 6.24 17.80 -6.63
CA SER A 44 7.46 18.50 -6.22
C SER A 44 7.51 18.75 -4.72
N ASP A 45 8.62 19.33 -4.25
CA ASP A 45 8.83 19.64 -2.83
C ASP A 45 7.92 20.76 -2.33
N THR A 46 7.49 21.66 -3.21
CA THR A 46 6.68 22.86 -2.92
C THR A 46 5.20 22.68 -3.24
N GLU A 47 4.86 21.81 -4.18
CA GLU A 47 3.47 21.57 -4.58
C GLU A 47 2.63 20.83 -3.52
N PRO A 48 1.30 21.02 -3.54
CA PRO A 48 0.39 20.25 -2.71
C PRO A 48 0.51 18.76 -2.98
N ALA A 49 0.22 17.95 -1.97
CA ALA A 49 0.23 16.51 -2.16
C ALA A 49 -0.93 16.07 -3.08
N ARG A 50 -0.60 15.23 -4.05
CA ARG A 50 -1.58 14.55 -4.90
C ARG A 50 -2.26 13.42 -4.13
N TYR A 51 -1.49 12.76 -3.26
CA TYR A 51 -1.98 11.69 -2.40
C TYR A 51 -1.48 11.85 -0.97
N PHE A 52 -2.32 11.49 -0.02
CA PHE A 52 -1.99 11.51 1.41
C PHE A 52 -2.37 10.20 2.07
N VAL A 53 -1.50 9.68 2.93
CA VAL A 53 -1.73 8.47 3.71
C VAL A 53 -1.76 8.81 5.18
N THR A 54 -2.76 8.32 5.89
CA THR A 54 -2.79 8.35 7.36
C THR A 54 -2.85 6.93 7.91
N ASN A 55 -2.13 6.69 9.00
CA ASN A 55 -2.19 5.44 9.74
C ASN A 55 -1.99 5.74 11.23
N LYS A 56 -3.01 5.46 12.03
CA LYS A 56 -2.97 5.80 13.47
C LYS A 56 -1.94 4.94 14.22
N PHE A 57 -1.82 3.66 13.86
CA PHE A 57 -1.04 2.67 14.60
C PHE A 57 -0.14 1.84 13.66
N PRO A 58 1.01 2.37 13.23
CA PRO A 58 1.87 1.68 12.27
C PRO A 58 2.54 0.39 12.80
N HIS A 59 2.81 0.29 14.10
CA HIS A 59 3.77 -0.72 14.63
C HIS A 59 3.17 -1.81 15.52
N LYS A 60 1.87 -1.80 15.80
CA LYS A 60 1.32 -2.64 16.88
C LYS A 60 0.87 -4.02 16.39
N HIS A 61 -0.42 -4.22 16.12
CA HIS A 61 -0.93 -5.52 15.63
C HIS A 61 -1.42 -5.45 14.19
N ALA A 62 -1.51 -6.59 13.50
CA ALA A 62 -2.03 -6.67 12.12
C ALA A 62 -3.40 -5.99 11.99
N HIS A 63 -4.30 -6.21 12.96
CA HIS A 63 -5.63 -5.62 12.99
C HIS A 63 -5.67 -4.11 13.28
N GLN A 64 -4.57 -3.52 13.78
CA GLN A 64 -4.48 -2.09 14.10
C GLN A 64 -3.79 -1.29 12.98
N TRP A 65 -3.05 -1.98 12.11
CA TRP A 65 -2.55 -1.39 10.88
C TRP A 65 -3.72 -1.23 9.91
N VAL A 66 -4.30 -0.04 9.93
CA VAL A 66 -5.45 0.33 9.08
C VAL A 66 -5.17 1.70 8.49
N PRO A 67 -4.24 1.78 7.51
CA PRO A 67 -4.01 3.03 6.79
C PRO A 67 -5.23 3.40 5.94
N VAL A 68 -5.45 4.70 5.83
CA VAL A 68 -6.42 5.32 4.93
C VAL A 68 -5.65 6.18 3.94
N PHE A 69 -5.97 5.98 2.66
CA PHE A 69 -5.40 6.65 1.51
C PHE A 69 -6.38 7.68 0.98
N TYR A 70 -5.86 8.87 0.72
CA TYR A 70 -6.63 10.02 0.30
C TYR A 70 -6.07 10.57 -1.01
N ARG A 71 -6.98 11.06 -1.86
CA ARG A 71 -6.67 11.90 -3.00
C ARG A 71 -6.73 13.35 -2.56
N GLY A 72 -5.64 14.08 -2.78
CA GLY A 72 -5.44 15.42 -2.25
C GLY A 72 -4.46 15.45 -1.07
N ASP A 73 -4.34 16.62 -0.46
CA ASP A 73 -3.40 16.86 0.63
C ASP A 73 -3.96 16.41 1.98
N ASN A 74 -3.43 16.92 3.09
CA ASN A 74 -3.80 16.48 4.42
C ASN A 74 -5.31 16.75 4.67
N PRO A 75 -6.13 15.70 4.89
CA PRO A 75 -7.58 15.82 5.03
C PRO A 75 -8.01 16.65 6.25
N LYS A 76 -7.09 16.93 7.18
CA LYS A 76 -7.36 17.83 8.32
C LYS A 76 -7.49 19.30 7.89
N TYR A 77 -6.79 19.72 6.86
CA TYR A 77 -6.69 21.13 6.45
C TYR A 77 -7.30 21.39 5.08
N THR A 78 -7.45 20.34 4.26
CA THR A 78 -7.98 20.44 2.90
C THR A 78 -9.30 19.68 2.85
N THR A 79 -10.40 20.42 2.74
CA THR A 79 -11.77 19.86 2.71
C THR A 79 -12.08 19.13 1.41
N GLU A 80 -11.40 19.47 0.31
CA GLU A 80 -11.52 18.81 -1.00
C GLU A 80 -10.90 17.41 -1.03
N THR A 81 -10.16 17.02 0.01
CA THR A 81 -9.46 15.73 0.06
C THR A 81 -10.44 14.59 0.30
N THR A 82 -10.48 13.64 -0.63
CA THR A 82 -11.39 12.48 -0.57
C THR A 82 -10.65 11.21 -0.18
N ALA A 83 -11.28 10.37 0.64
CA ALA A 83 -10.75 9.05 0.97
C ALA A 83 -11.04 8.09 -0.18
N ILE A 84 -9.99 7.58 -0.82
CA ILE A 84 -10.07 6.72 -2.01
C ILE A 84 -9.53 5.31 -1.75
N GLY A 85 -8.97 5.06 -0.56
CA GLY A 85 -8.43 3.76 -0.26
C GLY A 85 -8.28 3.48 1.22
N ARG A 86 -8.28 2.20 1.55
CA ARG A 86 -8.00 1.69 2.89
C ARG A 86 -7.25 0.38 2.73
N ALA A 87 -6.33 0.10 3.63
CA ALA A 87 -5.73 -1.22 3.68
C ALA A 87 -5.80 -1.83 5.08
N LYS A 88 -5.64 -3.15 5.14
CA LYS A 88 -5.48 -3.92 6.37
C LYS A 88 -4.50 -5.06 6.10
N ARG A 89 -3.70 -5.42 7.10
CA ARG A 89 -2.89 -6.64 7.04
C ARG A 89 -3.71 -7.85 7.45
N THR A 90 -3.60 -8.92 6.67
CA THR A 90 -4.22 -10.24 6.96
C THR A 90 -3.21 -11.20 7.57
N ALA A 91 -1.94 -11.08 7.21
CA ALA A 91 -0.84 -11.85 7.76
C ALA A 91 0.23 -10.91 8.33
N MET A 92 1.48 -11.37 8.40
CA MET A 92 2.67 -10.52 8.54
C MET A 92 2.76 -9.49 7.39
N TRP A 93 3.92 -8.88 7.15
CA TRP A 93 4.17 -7.98 6.01
C TRP A 93 4.22 -8.70 4.65
N THR A 94 3.37 -9.70 4.47
CA THR A 94 3.30 -10.61 3.32
C THR A 94 1.93 -10.60 2.65
N SER A 95 0.85 -10.15 3.32
CA SER A 95 -0.49 -10.13 2.73
C SER A 95 -1.32 -8.95 3.25
N PHE A 96 -2.03 -8.31 2.32
CA PHE A 96 -2.79 -7.10 2.54
C PHE A 96 -4.13 -7.20 1.80
N LYS A 97 -5.19 -6.75 2.47
CA LYS A 97 -6.48 -6.42 1.87
C LYS A 97 -6.53 -4.94 1.64
N VAL A 98 -6.86 -4.52 0.43
CA VAL A 98 -6.91 -3.13 0.03
C VAL A 98 -8.28 -2.83 -0.57
N TRP A 99 -9.05 -1.97 0.08
CA TRP A 99 -10.25 -1.40 -0.50
C TRP A 99 -9.84 -0.16 -1.28
N LEU A 100 -10.24 -0.07 -2.55
CA LEU A 100 -9.84 1.02 -3.45
C LEU A 100 -11.05 1.56 -4.22
N GLY A 101 -11.13 2.88 -4.33
CA GLY A 101 -12.14 3.65 -5.07
C GLY A 101 -12.79 4.74 -4.21
N ASP A 102 -13.57 5.63 -4.83
CA ASP A 102 -14.11 6.83 -4.17
C ASP A 102 -15.19 6.51 -3.12
N GLY A 103 -15.88 5.38 -3.25
CA GLY A 103 -16.88 4.96 -2.26
C GLY A 103 -16.25 4.60 -0.91
N VAL A 104 -14.92 4.48 -0.81
CA VAL A 104 -14.23 4.19 0.46
C VAL A 104 -14.52 5.26 1.51
N SER A 105 -14.73 6.51 1.11
CA SER A 105 -15.17 7.59 2.02
C SER A 105 -16.50 7.24 2.70
N GLU A 106 -17.48 6.79 1.92
CA GLU A 106 -18.81 6.39 2.41
C GLU A 106 -18.72 5.14 3.29
N VAL A 107 -17.86 4.17 2.92
CA VAL A 107 -17.59 2.99 3.75
C VAL A 107 -17.05 3.40 5.13
N LEU A 108 -16.12 4.35 5.18
CA LEU A 108 -15.57 4.85 6.44
C LEU A 108 -16.63 5.55 7.29
N GLN A 109 -17.50 6.36 6.68
CA GLN A 109 -18.61 7.02 7.37
C GLN A 109 -19.61 5.99 7.92
N ASN A 110 -20.00 4.98 7.13
CA ASN A 110 -20.86 3.89 7.57
C ASN A 110 -20.23 3.08 8.71
N GLU A 111 -18.92 2.85 8.69
CA GLU A 111 -18.23 2.25 9.84
C GLU A 111 -18.32 3.10 11.11
N GLU A 112 -18.23 4.42 10.99
CA GLU A 112 -18.37 5.34 12.12
C GLU A 112 -19.80 5.33 12.67
N ARG A 113 -20.82 5.37 11.79
CA ARG A 113 -22.24 5.22 12.17
C ARG A 113 -22.47 3.91 12.92
N ARG A 114 -22.00 2.77 12.39
CA ARG A 114 -22.02 1.45 13.05
C ARG A 114 -21.38 1.47 14.44
N LYS A 115 -20.23 2.13 14.58
CA LYS A 115 -19.51 2.23 15.86
C LYS A 115 -20.27 3.10 16.86
N LYS A 116 -20.84 4.23 16.43
CA LYS A 116 -21.67 5.10 17.27
C LYS A 116 -22.92 4.36 17.77
N ALA A 117 -23.65 3.70 16.87
CA ALA A 117 -24.83 2.89 17.22
C ALA A 117 -24.49 1.80 18.24
N LYS A 118 -23.46 0.97 17.97
CA LYS A 118 -23.03 -0.09 18.91
C LYS A 118 -22.54 0.46 20.25
N SER A 119 -21.84 1.59 20.25
CA SER A 119 -21.37 2.24 21.48
C SER A 119 -22.54 2.72 22.32
N TYR A 120 -23.56 3.29 21.68
CA TYR A 120 -24.79 3.70 22.34
C TYR A 120 -25.56 2.52 22.91
N GLU A 121 -25.80 1.46 22.12
CA GLU A 121 -26.46 0.23 22.58
C GLU A 121 -25.76 -0.39 23.78
N ARG A 122 -24.42 -0.43 23.77
CA ARG A 122 -23.63 -0.92 24.92
C ARG A 122 -23.85 -0.06 26.16
N LYS A 123 -23.83 1.26 26.01
CA LYS A 123 -24.09 2.19 27.12
C LYS A 123 -25.51 2.04 27.65
N GLU A 124 -26.50 1.85 26.79
CA GLU A 124 -27.88 1.58 27.17
C GLU A 124 -28.03 0.25 27.92
N LYS A 125 -27.39 -0.83 27.44
CA LYS A 125 -27.35 -2.11 28.17
C LYS A 125 -26.74 -1.95 29.57
N VAL A 126 -25.63 -1.22 29.67
CA VAL A 126 -24.99 -0.93 30.96
C VAL A 126 -25.90 -0.10 31.87
N ARG A 127 -26.61 0.91 31.33
CA ARG A 127 -27.58 1.70 32.10
C ARG A 127 -28.71 0.83 32.65
N LYS A 128 -29.33 0.02 31.80
CA LYS A 128 -30.37 -0.93 32.20
C LYS A 128 -29.88 -1.90 33.27
N PHE A 129 -28.66 -2.41 33.12
CA PHE A 129 -28.03 -3.29 34.11
C PHE A 129 -27.81 -2.62 35.47
N PHE A 130 -27.47 -1.33 35.49
CA PHE A 130 -27.35 -0.53 36.72
C PHE A 130 -28.67 0.12 37.17
N CYS A 131 -29.83 -0.34 36.67
CA CYS A 131 -31.15 0.23 36.95
C CYS A 131 -31.25 1.75 36.71
N ARG A 132 -30.42 2.30 35.82
CA ARG A 132 -30.44 3.71 35.42
C ARG A 132 -31.41 3.87 34.26
N GLY A 133 -32.19 4.95 34.27
CA GLY A 133 -33.06 5.32 33.15
C GLY A 133 -32.30 5.44 31.83
N SER A 134 -32.95 5.03 30.75
CA SER A 134 -32.45 5.22 29.38
C SER A 134 -32.25 6.70 29.10
N LYS A 135 -31.19 7.05 28.36
CA LYS A 135 -31.00 8.43 27.89
C LYS A 135 -30.80 8.42 26.40
N GLN A 136 -31.55 9.26 25.70
CA GLN A 136 -31.40 9.49 24.27
C GLN A 136 -29.94 9.77 23.89
N PRO A 137 -29.52 9.36 22.69
CA PRO A 137 -28.18 9.62 22.21
C PRO A 137 -27.97 11.13 22.09
N LYS A 138 -26.76 11.61 22.40
CA LYS A 138 -26.43 13.05 22.33
C LYS A 138 -26.47 13.59 20.89
N GLU A 139 -26.15 12.73 19.95
CA GLU A 139 -26.25 12.99 18.50
C GLU A 139 -27.26 11.99 17.95
N PRO A 140 -28.13 12.39 17.00
CA PRO A 140 -29.01 11.45 16.34
C PRO A 140 -28.19 10.32 15.69
N LEU A 141 -28.61 9.08 15.90
CA LEU A 141 -27.97 7.94 15.25
C LEU A 141 -28.45 7.92 13.81
N GLU A 142 -27.55 8.24 12.89
CA GLU A 142 -27.81 8.12 11.45
C GLU A 142 -27.75 6.65 11.01
N ASP A 143 -28.65 6.28 10.11
CA ASP A 143 -28.66 4.98 9.46
C ASP A 143 -27.52 4.84 8.44
N GLU A 144 -27.15 3.59 8.14
CA GLU A 144 -26.18 3.29 7.10
C GLU A 144 -26.73 3.72 5.73
N GLN A 145 -25.92 4.43 4.96
CA GLN A 145 -26.27 4.84 3.59
C GLN A 145 -25.71 3.83 2.59
N PRO A 146 -26.38 3.59 1.45
CA PRO A 146 -25.82 2.78 0.38
C PRO A 146 -24.53 3.42 -0.17
N VAL A 147 -23.56 2.60 -0.55
CA VAL A 147 -22.30 3.07 -1.13
C VAL A 147 -22.52 3.34 -2.63
N SER A 148 -22.44 4.61 -3.03
CA SER A 148 -22.65 5.07 -4.40
C SER A 148 -21.37 5.00 -5.24
N GLY A 149 -20.23 5.30 -4.61
CA GLY A 149 -18.93 5.35 -5.29
C GLY A 149 -18.33 3.97 -5.52
N LYS A 150 -17.39 3.89 -6.48
CA LYS A 150 -16.66 2.64 -6.74
C LYS A 150 -15.91 2.18 -5.50
N VAL A 151 -16.04 0.91 -5.14
CA VAL A 151 -15.21 0.24 -4.13
C VAL A 151 -14.96 -1.19 -4.55
N ILE A 152 -13.70 -1.52 -4.81
CA ILE A 152 -13.26 -2.91 -5.04
C ILE A 152 -12.32 -3.37 -3.93
N LEU A 153 -12.28 -4.67 -3.72
CA LEU A 153 -11.31 -5.32 -2.84
C LEU A 153 -10.18 -5.90 -3.66
N VAL A 154 -8.97 -5.39 -3.45
CA VAL A 154 -7.72 -5.86 -4.06
C VAL A 154 -6.92 -6.62 -3.02
N HIS A 155 -6.54 -7.84 -3.37
CA HIS A 155 -5.69 -8.69 -2.54
C HIS A 155 -4.25 -8.57 -2.99
N MET A 156 -3.41 -7.96 -2.14
CA MET A 156 -1.98 -7.91 -2.37
C MET A 156 -1.30 -8.99 -1.54
N HIS A 157 -0.42 -9.76 -2.17
CA HIS A 157 0.30 -10.82 -1.48
C HIS A 157 1.73 -10.92 -1.98
N ARG A 158 2.61 -11.38 -1.10
CA ARG A 158 3.99 -11.67 -1.40
C ARG A 158 4.10 -13.10 -1.93
N SER A 159 4.82 -13.29 -3.03
CA SER A 159 5.06 -14.62 -3.60
C SER A 159 6.15 -15.36 -2.81
N GLY A 160 5.75 -16.18 -1.84
CA GLY A 160 6.65 -16.98 -1.00
C GLY A 160 7.72 -16.15 -0.27
N LEU A 161 8.96 -16.62 -0.27
CA LEU A 161 10.13 -15.89 0.28
C LEU A 161 10.66 -14.81 -0.67
N SER A 162 10.16 -14.73 -1.91
CA SER A 162 10.61 -13.74 -2.88
C SER A 162 10.15 -12.34 -2.50
N ARG A 163 10.88 -11.28 -2.88
CA ARG A 163 10.47 -9.88 -2.66
C ARG A 163 9.54 -9.37 -3.76
N LYS A 164 8.67 -10.25 -4.25
CA LYS A 164 7.67 -9.94 -5.27
C LYS A 164 6.32 -9.81 -4.57
N VAL A 165 5.64 -8.70 -4.78
CA VAL A 165 4.27 -8.49 -4.32
C VAL A 165 3.37 -8.44 -5.54
N GLU A 166 2.38 -9.31 -5.57
CA GLU A 166 1.47 -9.53 -6.68
C GLU A 166 0.05 -9.17 -6.27
N PHE A 167 -0.71 -8.66 -7.23
CA PHE A 167 -2.12 -8.32 -7.07
C PHE A 167 -2.79 -8.22 -8.45
N GLU A 168 -4.12 -8.28 -8.45
CA GLU A 168 -4.95 -8.28 -9.66
C GLU A 168 -6.02 -7.21 -9.54
N VAL A 169 -6.25 -6.46 -10.61
CA VAL A 169 -7.25 -5.39 -10.70
C VAL A 169 -7.89 -5.42 -12.08
N GLY A 170 -9.21 -5.56 -12.13
CA GLY A 170 -9.95 -5.59 -13.41
C GLY A 170 -9.43 -6.67 -14.37
N GLY A 171 -9.09 -7.86 -13.85
CA GLY A 171 -8.48 -8.96 -14.63
C GLY A 171 -7.00 -8.76 -15.00
N THR A 172 -6.45 -7.55 -14.84
CA THR A 172 -5.04 -7.27 -15.11
C THR A 172 -4.19 -7.57 -13.88
N ARG A 173 -3.15 -8.38 -14.09
CA ARG A 173 -2.20 -8.75 -13.04
C ARG A 173 -0.96 -7.88 -13.05
N TYR A 174 -0.58 -7.46 -11.85
CA TYR A 174 0.58 -6.63 -11.60
C TYR A 174 1.50 -7.25 -10.55
N ARG A 175 2.79 -7.00 -10.71
CA ARG A 175 3.84 -7.49 -9.82
C ARG A 175 4.82 -6.38 -9.51
N TRP A 176 4.83 -5.92 -8.26
CA TRP A 176 5.97 -5.18 -7.70
C TRP A 176 7.13 -6.15 -7.49
N SER A 177 8.26 -5.85 -8.10
CA SER A 177 9.53 -6.58 -7.94
C SER A 177 10.58 -5.66 -7.36
N GLY A 178 11.14 -6.02 -6.21
CA GLY A 178 12.35 -5.37 -5.70
C GLY A 178 13.54 -5.64 -6.62
N THR A 179 14.10 -4.60 -7.21
CA THR A 179 15.32 -4.67 -8.00
C THR A 179 16.55 -4.34 -7.16
N ARG A 180 17.60 -5.13 -7.36
CA ARG A 180 18.93 -4.93 -6.77
C ARG A 180 19.72 -3.91 -7.60
N LYS A 181 19.22 -2.69 -7.74
CA LYS A 181 20.08 -1.62 -8.28
C LYS A 181 21.06 -1.25 -7.16
N PHE A 182 22.30 -1.72 -7.32
CA PHE A 182 23.52 -1.28 -6.63
C PHE A 182 23.81 -1.86 -5.24
N ALA A 183 24.68 -2.86 -5.24
CA ALA A 183 25.82 -2.83 -4.35
C ALA A 183 27.07 -2.58 -5.20
N THR A 184 27.78 -1.49 -4.97
CA THR A 184 29.04 -1.14 -5.64
C THR A 184 30.19 -1.41 -4.68
N GLY A 185 31.31 -1.98 -5.16
CA GLY A 185 32.50 -2.28 -4.34
C GLY A 185 32.39 -3.58 -3.56
N PHE A 186 32.98 -3.66 -2.35
CA PHE A 186 33.05 -4.90 -1.56
C PHE A 186 31.69 -5.47 -1.11
N MET A 187 30.61 -4.67 -1.16
CA MET A 187 29.24 -5.16 -0.91
C MET A 187 28.56 -5.73 -2.16
N GLN A 188 29.21 -5.71 -3.33
CA GLN A 188 28.70 -6.28 -4.57
C GLN A 188 28.49 -7.79 -4.40
N GLY A 189 27.26 -8.20 -4.09
CA GLY A 189 26.91 -9.59 -3.78
C GLY A 189 26.29 -9.78 -2.40
N VAL A 190 26.58 -8.87 -1.45
CA VAL A 190 25.81 -8.79 -0.20
C VAL A 190 24.38 -8.42 -0.59
N LYS A 191 23.41 -9.25 -0.20
CA LYS A 191 21.97 -9.02 -0.43
C LYS A 191 21.46 -7.84 0.42
N CYS A 192 22.05 -6.66 0.28
CA CYS A 192 21.52 -5.46 0.90
C CYS A 192 20.21 -5.04 0.23
N TRP A 193 19.34 -4.47 1.07
CA TRP A 193 17.90 -4.40 0.90
C TRP A 193 17.47 -3.53 -0.30
N SER A 194 16.37 -3.91 -0.99
CA SER A 194 15.97 -3.39 -2.31
C SER A 194 15.69 -1.88 -2.27
N HIS A 195 16.58 -1.06 -2.82
CA HIS A 195 16.34 0.38 -2.88
C HIS A 195 15.37 0.77 -4.01
N CYS A 196 15.19 -0.08 -5.03
CA CYS A 196 14.35 0.26 -6.16
C CYS A 196 13.28 -0.81 -6.38
N LEU A 197 12.03 -0.39 -6.53
CA LEU A 197 10.93 -1.27 -6.90
C LEU A 197 10.57 -1.02 -8.37
N LYS A 198 10.15 -2.07 -9.07
CA LYS A 198 9.55 -1.96 -10.40
C LYS A 198 8.18 -2.62 -10.38
N LEU A 199 7.18 -1.95 -10.89
CA LEU A 199 5.86 -2.51 -11.14
C LEU A 199 5.81 -2.99 -12.57
N ILE A 200 5.55 -4.28 -12.74
CA ILE A 200 5.47 -4.92 -14.05
C ILE A 200 4.07 -5.50 -14.21
N ARG A 201 3.44 -5.27 -15.36
CA ARG A 201 2.24 -5.98 -15.75
C ARG A 201 2.63 -7.39 -16.21
N THR A 202 1.99 -8.42 -15.67
CA THR A 202 2.48 -9.79 -15.86
C THR A 202 2.10 -10.42 -17.20
N SER A 203 1.11 -9.87 -17.90
CA SER A 203 0.64 -10.41 -19.19
C SER A 203 1.65 -10.16 -20.31
N ASP A 204 2.24 -8.97 -20.36
CA ASP A 204 3.13 -8.51 -21.43
C ASP A 204 4.53 -8.10 -20.92
N HIS A 205 4.77 -8.21 -19.61
CA HIS A 205 5.99 -7.75 -18.95
C HIS A 205 6.30 -6.26 -19.13
N ALA A 206 5.29 -5.43 -19.44
CA ALA A 206 5.46 -4.00 -19.56
C ALA A 206 5.82 -3.34 -18.21
N LEU A 207 6.71 -2.35 -18.26
CA LEU A 207 7.10 -1.56 -17.09
C LEU A 207 6.05 -0.47 -16.86
N ILE A 208 5.29 -0.59 -15.78
CA ILE A 208 4.18 0.31 -15.46
C ILE A 208 4.65 1.47 -14.59
N ALA A 209 5.49 1.17 -13.60
CA ALA A 209 6.02 2.16 -12.68
C ALA A 209 7.36 1.73 -12.10
N THR A 210 8.15 2.69 -11.64
CA THR A 210 9.34 2.45 -10.83
C THR A 210 9.29 3.31 -9.59
N PHE A 211 9.81 2.79 -8.48
CA PHE A 211 10.02 3.56 -7.27
C PHE A 211 11.49 3.49 -6.90
N GLU A 212 12.17 4.63 -6.90
CA GLU A 212 13.55 4.76 -6.47
C GLU A 212 13.63 5.36 -5.08
N LYS A 213 14.00 4.52 -4.11
CA LYS A 213 14.28 4.96 -2.75
C LYS A 213 15.66 5.59 -2.67
N ARG A 214 15.75 6.78 -2.10
CA ARG A 214 17.02 7.44 -1.81
C ARG A 214 17.80 6.65 -0.77
N ARG A 215 19.07 6.32 -1.08
CA ARG A 215 19.96 5.52 -0.20
C ARG A 215 20.09 6.11 1.21
N SER A 216 20.17 7.45 1.29
CA SER A 216 20.39 8.21 2.51
C SER A 216 19.15 8.97 2.99
N ALA A 217 17.93 8.52 2.66
CA ALA A 217 16.68 9.19 3.02
C ALA A 217 16.59 9.59 4.51
N ARG A 218 17.16 8.78 5.42
CA ARG A 218 17.18 9.07 6.87
C ARG A 218 18.20 10.13 7.30
N TYR A 219 19.27 10.32 6.54
CA TYR A 219 20.32 11.31 6.86
C TYR A 219 19.99 12.71 6.35
N HIS A 220 18.97 12.84 5.49
CA HIS A 220 18.55 14.15 5.02
C HIS A 220 17.76 14.90 6.09
N ARG A 221 18.10 16.18 6.25
CA ARG A 221 17.27 17.11 7.01
C ARG A 221 15.88 17.12 6.41
N SER A 222 14.90 17.09 7.29
CA SER A 222 13.51 17.33 6.92
C SER A 222 13.36 18.68 6.21
N ILE A 223 12.55 18.70 5.17
CA ILE A 223 12.11 19.92 4.52
C ILE A 223 11.11 20.59 5.46
N LYS A 224 11.43 21.82 5.88
CA LYS A 224 10.52 22.68 6.65
C LYS A 224 9.81 23.59 5.65
N THR A 225 8.50 23.41 5.49
CA THR A 225 7.66 24.29 4.68
C THR A 225 7.10 25.46 5.48
N GLY A 226 7.21 25.42 6.82
CA GLY A 226 6.80 26.51 7.72
C GLY A 226 5.28 26.67 7.90
N GLN A 227 4.48 26.29 6.91
CA GLN A 227 3.03 26.47 6.87
C GLN A 227 2.27 25.12 6.90
N PRO A 228 1.02 25.07 7.43
CA PRO A 228 0.05 24.04 7.06
C PRO A 228 -0.12 23.98 5.53
N PRO A 229 -0.51 22.83 4.94
CA PRO A 229 -0.89 21.57 5.60
C PRO A 229 0.30 20.71 6.11
N ASN A 230 1.53 21.03 5.68
CA ASN A 230 2.68 20.12 5.74
C ASN A 230 3.96 20.69 6.38
N LYS A 231 3.87 21.35 7.54
CA LYS A 231 4.98 22.05 8.27
C LYS A 231 6.40 21.44 8.15
N LYS A 232 6.52 20.11 8.21
CA LYS A 232 7.77 19.35 8.13
C LYS A 232 7.53 18.00 7.44
N LYS A 233 8.36 17.64 6.46
CA LYS A 233 8.33 16.35 5.76
C LYS A 233 9.75 15.82 5.48
N SER A 234 9.92 14.49 5.41
CA SER A 234 11.19 13.83 5.07
C SER A 234 11.06 13.06 3.77
N PHE A 235 11.94 13.36 2.80
CA PHE A 235 11.94 12.72 1.50
C PHE A 235 12.42 11.27 1.58
N ILE A 236 11.71 10.37 0.91
CA ILE A 236 12.03 8.93 0.87
C ILE A 236 12.55 8.52 -0.50
N GLY A 237 11.87 8.93 -1.57
CA GLY A 237 12.15 8.45 -2.92
C GLY A 237 11.19 9.02 -3.95
N VAL A 238 11.38 8.62 -5.20
CA VAL A 238 10.56 9.06 -6.34
C VAL A 238 9.83 7.87 -6.94
N LEU A 239 8.51 7.99 -7.08
CA LEU A 239 7.66 7.12 -7.88
C LEU A 239 7.55 7.73 -9.28
N CYS A 240 7.94 6.97 -10.29
CA CYS A 240 7.79 7.29 -11.70
C CYS A 240 6.75 6.36 -12.31
N ILE A 241 5.76 6.92 -12.99
CA ILE A 241 4.71 6.19 -13.73
C ILE A 241 4.99 6.40 -15.22
N TYR A 242 4.99 5.32 -15.99
CA TYR A 242 5.26 5.34 -17.43
C TYR A 242 3.96 5.34 -18.24
N GLU A 243 4.03 5.70 -19.53
CA GLU A 243 2.87 5.79 -20.42
C GLU A 243 2.15 4.45 -20.59
N GLU A 244 2.88 3.34 -20.47
CA GLU A 244 2.33 1.98 -20.51
C GLU A 244 1.30 1.72 -19.40
N ALA A 245 1.31 2.51 -18.32
CA ALA A 245 0.29 2.47 -17.29
C ALA A 245 -1.10 2.95 -17.78
N TYR A 246 -1.13 3.79 -18.80
CA TYR A 246 -2.36 4.37 -19.37
C TYR A 246 -2.82 3.66 -20.63
N ALA A 247 -1.98 2.82 -21.23
CA ALA A 247 -2.35 2.00 -22.37
C ALA A 247 -3.53 1.08 -22.01
N MET A 248 -4.69 1.39 -22.59
CA MET A 248 -5.93 0.63 -22.43
C MET A 248 -5.75 -0.76 -23.04
N GLN A 249 -6.14 -1.82 -22.33
CA GLN A 249 -6.18 -3.15 -22.91
C GLN A 249 -7.45 -3.30 -23.75
N ILE A 250 -7.28 -3.64 -25.03
CA ILE A 250 -8.31 -4.38 -25.77
C ILE A 250 -8.35 -5.74 -25.08
N ALA A 251 -9.51 -6.11 -24.55
CA ALA A 251 -9.68 -7.40 -23.89
C ALA A 251 -9.34 -8.52 -24.88
N ASP A 252 -8.19 -9.17 -24.70
CA ASP A 252 -7.97 -10.48 -25.29
C ASP A 252 -8.83 -11.46 -24.51
N ASP A 253 -10.00 -11.74 -25.06
CA ASP A 253 -10.97 -12.73 -24.61
C ASP A 253 -10.43 -14.14 -24.95
N HIS A 254 -9.21 -14.46 -24.51
CA HIS A 254 -8.56 -15.73 -24.79
C HIS A 254 -7.86 -16.31 -23.55
N GLY A 255 -8.52 -17.33 -22.99
CA GLY A 255 -7.84 -18.50 -22.46
C GLY A 255 -7.84 -18.60 -20.94
N ALA A 256 -8.87 -19.27 -20.40
CA ALA A 256 -8.84 -20.53 -19.62
C ALA A 256 -7.57 -20.98 -18.86
N GLY A 257 -6.61 -20.11 -18.58
CA GLY A 257 -5.52 -20.33 -17.65
C GLY A 257 -5.98 -19.93 -16.26
N GLY A 258 -6.78 -20.80 -15.64
CA GLY A 258 -7.16 -20.71 -14.22
C GLY A 258 -5.89 -20.52 -13.38
N SER A 259 -5.60 -19.26 -13.08
CA SER A 259 -4.26 -18.83 -12.71
C SER A 259 -3.86 -19.38 -11.37
N SER A 260 -2.64 -19.91 -11.29
CA SER A 260 -2.01 -20.28 -10.03
C SER A 260 -2.08 -19.16 -8.99
N VAL A 261 -2.11 -17.88 -9.42
CA VAL A 261 -2.27 -16.72 -8.54
C VAL A 261 -3.72 -16.51 -8.11
N ALA A 262 -4.72 -16.61 -9.00
CA ALA A 262 -6.13 -16.53 -8.58
C ALA A 262 -6.50 -17.70 -7.65
N ALA A 263 -5.97 -18.89 -7.93
CA ALA A 263 -6.08 -20.05 -7.06
C ALA A 263 -5.29 -19.86 -5.75
N PHE A 264 -4.11 -19.22 -5.80
CA PHE A 264 -3.32 -18.93 -4.60
C PHE A 264 -3.90 -17.80 -3.77
N THR A 265 -4.41 -16.71 -4.36
CA THR A 265 -5.15 -15.66 -3.67
C THR A 265 -6.42 -16.25 -3.08
N ALA A 266 -7.19 -17.04 -3.84
CA ALA A 266 -8.36 -17.74 -3.31
C ALA A 266 -7.99 -18.69 -2.15
N ARG A 267 -6.85 -19.40 -2.22
CA ARG A 267 -6.35 -20.25 -1.12
C ARG A 267 -5.88 -19.45 0.08
N VAL A 268 -5.09 -18.39 -0.12
CA VAL A 268 -4.63 -17.48 0.94
C VAL A 268 -5.83 -16.79 1.57
N ASP A 269 -6.81 -16.39 0.78
CA ASP A 269 -8.05 -15.81 1.24
C ASP A 269 -8.87 -16.84 1.99
N ALA A 270 -8.96 -18.09 1.52
CA ALA A 270 -9.65 -19.17 2.23
C ALA A 270 -8.98 -19.47 3.57
N LEU A 271 -7.64 -19.43 3.63
CA LEU A 271 -6.86 -19.67 4.84
C LEU A 271 -6.85 -18.47 5.81
N ALA A 272 -6.84 -17.24 5.29
CA ALA A 272 -6.73 -16.02 6.10
C ALA A 272 -8.08 -15.44 6.51
N SER A 273 -9.17 -15.86 5.87
CA SER A 273 -10.51 -15.35 6.19
C SER A 273 -11.34 -16.39 6.90
N ASN A 274 -11.76 -16.06 8.12
CA ASN A 274 -12.97 -16.66 8.67
C ASN A 274 -14.15 -16.31 7.72
N PRO A 275 -15.08 -17.22 7.42
CA PRO A 275 -16.27 -16.90 6.61
C PRO A 275 -17.01 -15.66 7.11
N ARG A 276 -17.09 -15.50 8.45
CA ARG A 276 -17.64 -14.30 9.12
C ARG A 276 -16.92 -12.99 8.78
N SER A 277 -15.63 -13.05 8.46
CA SER A 277 -14.84 -11.88 8.06
C SER A 277 -15.04 -11.50 6.60
N ARG A 278 -15.22 -12.48 5.69
CA ARG A 278 -15.51 -12.22 4.26
C ARG A 278 -16.79 -11.42 4.10
N ALA A 279 -17.89 -11.91 4.70
CA ALA A 279 -19.18 -11.23 4.64
C ALA A 279 -19.13 -9.77 5.12
N LYS A 280 -18.22 -9.47 6.08
CA LYS A 280 -18.04 -8.10 6.56
C LYS A 280 -17.19 -7.24 5.61
N ASP A 281 -16.13 -7.83 5.04
CA ASP A 281 -15.21 -7.13 4.14
C ASP A 281 -15.86 -6.86 2.76
N GLU A 282 -16.84 -7.69 2.37
CA GLU A 282 -17.57 -7.64 1.10
C GLU A 282 -18.87 -6.82 1.15
N LYS A 283 -19.43 -6.57 2.34
CA LYS A 283 -20.74 -5.93 2.52
C LYS A 283 -20.87 -4.59 1.79
N ASP A 284 -19.80 -3.80 1.78
CA ASP A 284 -19.81 -2.42 1.30
C ASP A 284 -19.07 -2.27 -0.06
N LEU A 285 -18.89 -3.37 -0.81
CA LEU A 285 -18.28 -3.35 -2.14
C LEU A 285 -19.29 -2.87 -3.19
N ASN A 286 -18.80 -2.05 -4.12
CA ASN A 286 -19.55 -1.57 -5.26
C ASN A 286 -18.60 -1.45 -6.47
N PRO A 287 -18.35 -2.54 -7.22
CA PRO A 287 -17.40 -2.52 -8.34
C PRO A 287 -17.87 -1.65 -9.52
N ASP A 288 -19.19 -1.47 -9.67
CA ASP A 288 -19.84 -0.73 -10.75
C ASP A 288 -20.09 0.75 -10.41
N GLY A 289 -19.74 1.16 -9.18
CA GLY A 289 -19.87 2.55 -8.75
C GLY A 289 -19.03 3.51 -9.58
N LEU A 290 -19.39 4.79 -9.54
CA LEU A 290 -18.66 5.84 -10.24
C LEU A 290 -17.28 6.03 -9.59
N HIS A 291 -16.25 6.19 -10.43
CA HIS A 291 -14.93 6.62 -10.00
C HIS A 291 -14.53 7.90 -10.71
N VAL A 292 -14.20 8.92 -9.93
CA VAL A 292 -13.60 10.17 -10.40
C VAL A 292 -12.10 9.93 -10.57
N GLY A 293 -11.46 10.48 -11.60
CA GLY A 293 -10.00 10.42 -11.76
C GLY A 293 -9.46 9.11 -12.35
N ASN A 294 -8.15 8.88 -12.18
CA ASN A 294 -7.47 7.72 -12.76
C ASN A 294 -7.29 6.59 -11.73
N PHE A 295 -8.12 5.57 -11.87
CA PHE A 295 -8.13 4.40 -10.99
C PHE A 295 -6.77 3.67 -10.95
N THR A 296 -6.09 3.59 -12.10
CA THR A 296 -4.80 2.93 -12.23
C THR A 296 -3.72 3.69 -11.47
N GLU A 297 -3.71 5.02 -11.54
CA GLU A 297 -2.74 5.84 -10.78
C GLU A 297 -2.92 5.71 -9.27
N ASP A 298 -4.17 5.73 -8.81
CA ASP A 298 -4.49 5.57 -7.40
C ASP A 298 -4.01 4.23 -6.86
N MET A 299 -4.25 3.17 -7.64
CA MET A 299 -3.73 1.83 -7.34
C MET A 299 -2.20 1.81 -7.28
N ILE A 300 -1.52 2.41 -8.27
CA ILE A 300 -0.05 2.42 -8.34
C ILE A 300 0.52 3.16 -7.13
N ALA A 301 0.00 4.34 -6.80
CA ALA A 301 0.46 5.14 -5.69
C ALA A 301 0.24 4.45 -4.34
N LEU A 302 -0.96 3.89 -4.12
CA LEU A 302 -1.29 3.16 -2.90
C LEU A 302 -0.44 1.89 -2.75
N SER A 303 -0.38 1.07 -3.79
CA SER A 303 0.39 -0.18 -3.78
C SER A 303 1.89 0.08 -3.59
N CYS A 304 2.44 1.13 -4.21
CA CYS A 304 3.82 1.56 -4.00
C CYS A 304 4.09 1.87 -2.53
N TRP A 305 3.24 2.68 -1.88
CA TRP A 305 3.42 3.01 -0.47
C TRP A 305 3.30 1.78 0.43
N ILE A 306 2.34 0.89 0.18
CA ILE A 306 2.19 -0.36 0.95
C ILE A 306 3.44 -1.23 0.83
N VAL A 307 3.97 -1.41 -0.37
CA VAL A 307 5.17 -2.23 -0.61
C VAL A 307 6.41 -1.58 0.00
N GLU A 308 6.56 -0.27 -0.08
CA GLU A 308 7.66 0.47 0.57
C GLU A 308 7.62 0.31 2.09
N GLU A 309 6.45 0.49 2.70
CA GLU A 309 6.24 0.32 4.13
C GLU A 309 6.49 -1.14 4.53
N ALA A 310 5.99 -2.11 3.77
CA ALA A 310 6.21 -3.53 4.02
C ALA A 310 7.69 -3.91 3.94
N GLU A 311 8.40 -3.43 2.93
CA GLU A 311 9.85 -3.60 2.84
C GLU A 311 10.53 -2.93 4.03
N HIS A 312 10.21 -1.67 4.34
CA HIS A 312 10.79 -0.95 5.47
C HIS A 312 10.63 -1.70 6.79
N ARG A 313 9.55 -2.46 6.94
CA ARG A 313 9.24 -3.15 8.19
C ARG A 313 9.82 -4.54 8.28
N LEU A 314 9.87 -5.26 7.16
CA LEU A 314 10.64 -6.51 7.07
C LEU A 314 12.13 -6.28 7.34
N ARG A 315 12.62 -5.08 7.04
CA ARG A 315 13.96 -4.62 7.39
C ARG A 315 14.18 -4.58 8.91
N TYR A 316 13.37 -3.83 9.66
CA TYR A 316 13.54 -3.74 11.12
C TYR A 316 13.18 -5.02 11.86
N LYS A 317 12.18 -5.79 11.39
CA LYS A 317 11.77 -7.02 12.08
C LYS A 317 12.79 -8.16 12.02
N ILE A 318 13.78 -8.14 11.13
CA ILE A 318 14.90 -9.08 11.25
C ILE A 318 15.71 -8.75 12.51
N PHE A 319 15.85 -7.46 12.86
CA PHE A 319 16.42 -7.07 14.16
C PHE A 319 15.46 -7.36 15.30
N ASP A 320 14.15 -7.03 15.22
CA ASP A 320 13.21 -7.35 16.30
C ASP A 320 13.12 -8.88 16.55
N LEU A 321 13.18 -9.71 15.51
CA LEU A 321 13.20 -11.18 15.66
C LEU A 321 14.53 -11.65 16.25
N LEU A 322 15.66 -11.03 15.90
CA LEU A 322 16.96 -11.34 16.51
C LEU A 322 17.04 -10.85 17.96
N GLU A 323 16.40 -9.73 18.28
CA GLU A 323 16.24 -9.20 19.64
C GLU A 323 15.32 -10.12 20.44
N GLU A 324 14.17 -10.54 19.89
CA GLU A 324 13.26 -11.51 20.51
C GLU A 324 13.93 -12.89 20.68
N ILE A 325 14.76 -13.34 19.72
CA ILE A 325 15.55 -14.57 19.86
C ILE A 325 16.68 -14.39 20.88
N GLY A 326 17.33 -13.22 20.93
CA GLY A 326 18.40 -12.89 21.87
C GLY A 326 17.90 -12.79 23.31
N GLU A 327 16.78 -12.09 23.51
CA GLU A 327 16.06 -12.00 24.80
C GLU A 327 15.58 -13.38 25.27
N ASN A 328 15.17 -14.26 24.35
CA ASN A 328 14.79 -15.64 24.68
C ASN A 328 15.99 -16.60 24.84
N ALA A 329 17.20 -16.22 24.40
CA ALA A 329 18.42 -17.04 24.50
C ALA A 329 19.28 -16.68 25.72
N GLU A 330 19.04 -15.53 26.37
CA GLU A 330 19.61 -15.17 27.67
C GLU A 330 18.74 -15.61 28.87
N GLY A 331 17.80 -16.54 28.67
CA GLY A 331 17.08 -17.24 29.74
C GLY A 331 17.63 -18.63 29.99
#